data_AF-A0A2Z6MRK1-F1
#
_entry.id   AF-A0A2Z6MRK1-F1
#
_cell.length_a   1.000
_cell.length_b   1.000
_cell.length_c   1.000
_cell.angle_alpha   90.00
_cell.angle_beta   90.00
_cell.angle_gamma   90.00
#
_symmetry.space_group_name_H-M   'P 1'
#
loop_
_entity.id
_entity.type
_entity.pdbx_description
1 polymer ?
#
loop_
_entity_poly.entity_id
_entity_poly.type
_entity_poly.pdbx_seq_one_letter_code
_entity_poly.pdbx_strand_id
1 'polypeptide(L)'
;MRISDNDGGIGGAWFGECIAKKVHSSDRWLWQLDPDNGYSVRSAYHFLTFQDSVTFHAADGLIWHSQVPLKVSTLAWWLLRDRLPTKANLVTRGILPSEAHFCVSGCGAVESAQHLFISCSTFGSLWSMVSFWIGSSLVDSHTIPDHFAQFTLSAGGSRGRHSFMQLIWLVSV
;
A
#
# COMPACT_ATOMS: atom_id res chain seq x y z
N MET A 1 -20.09 -22.48 -6.15
CA MET A 1 -20.16 -21.03 -6.34
C MET A 1 -21.00 -20.77 -7.60
N ARG A 2 -22.28 -20.39 -7.48
CA ARG A 2 -23.09 -19.95 -8.64
C ARG A 2 -22.83 -18.46 -8.80
N ILE A 3 -22.20 -18.08 -9.91
CA ILE A 3 -22.06 -16.67 -10.31
C ILE A 3 -23.31 -16.39 -11.14
N SER A 4 -24.18 -15.54 -10.61
CA SER A 4 -25.36 -15.03 -11.30
C SER A 4 -24.90 -14.06 -12.38
N ASP A 5 -25.40 -14.25 -13.60
CA ASP A 5 -25.32 -13.22 -14.63
C ASP A 5 -26.20 -12.05 -14.18
N ASN A 6 -25.58 -10.96 -13.74
CA ASN A 6 -26.27 -9.69 -13.57
C ASN A 6 -25.62 -8.68 -14.51
N ASP A 7 -26.31 -8.44 -15.62
CA ASP A 7 -26.10 -7.31 -16.49
C ASP A 7 -26.42 -6.03 -15.70
N GLY A 8 -25.51 -5.07 -15.70
CA GLY A 8 -25.70 -3.77 -15.05
C GLY A 8 -24.98 -3.61 -13.71
N GLY A 9 -23.72 -3.13 -13.82
CA GLY A 9 -23.05 -2.32 -12.80
C GLY A 9 -22.70 -3.01 -11.48
N ILE A 10 -21.77 -2.37 -10.76
CA ILE A 10 -21.36 -2.64 -9.37
C ILE A 10 -20.16 -3.60 -9.23
N GLY A 11 -19.05 -2.99 -8.79
CA GLY A 11 -18.17 -3.44 -7.72
C GLY A 11 -17.91 -4.94 -7.53
N GLY A 12 -16.65 -5.33 -7.70
CA GLY A 12 -16.14 -6.56 -7.07
C GLY A 12 -15.24 -7.46 -7.91
N ALA A 13 -14.62 -6.98 -8.99
CA ALA A 13 -13.73 -7.82 -9.80
C ALA A 13 -12.30 -7.91 -9.22
N TRP A 14 -12.13 -8.43 -8.01
CA TRP A 14 -10.80 -8.71 -7.44
C TRP A 14 -10.03 -9.79 -8.22
N PHE A 15 -10.73 -10.62 -9.00
CA PHE A 15 -10.16 -11.70 -9.80
C PHE A 15 -10.47 -11.58 -11.30
N GLY A 16 -10.96 -10.43 -11.76
CA GLY A 16 -11.39 -10.26 -13.16
C GLY A 16 -10.28 -10.59 -14.15
N GLU A 17 -9.03 -10.26 -13.81
CA GLU A 17 -7.84 -10.55 -14.63
C GLU A 17 -7.47 -12.03 -14.68
N CYS A 18 -7.79 -12.79 -13.63
CA CYS A 18 -7.45 -14.22 -13.52
C CYS A 18 -8.53 -15.13 -14.14
N ILE A 19 -9.57 -14.56 -14.73
CA ILE A 19 -10.72 -15.30 -15.27
C ILE A 19 -10.87 -14.96 -16.75
N ALA A 20 -10.73 -15.96 -17.63
CA ALA A 20 -10.98 -15.80 -19.07
C ALA A 20 -12.24 -16.56 -19.50
N LYS A 21 -13.00 -16.00 -20.43
CA LYS A 21 -14.09 -16.74 -21.11
C LYS A 21 -13.50 -17.59 -22.22
N LYS A 22 -13.76 -18.91 -22.21
CA LYS A 22 -13.31 -19.80 -23.30
C LYS A 22 -14.15 -19.53 -24.56
N VAL A 23 -13.53 -18.94 -25.59
CA VAL A 23 -14.19 -18.73 -26.90
C VAL A 23 -13.96 -20.01 -27.73
N HIS A 24 -15.04 -20.57 -28.31
CA HIS A 24 -15.12 -21.78 -29.18
C HIS A 24 -15.58 -23.13 -28.59
N SER A 25 -15.98 -23.23 -27.33
CA SER A 25 -16.83 -24.35 -26.86
C SER A 25 -17.47 -23.99 -25.53
N SER A 26 -18.80 -24.20 -25.42
CA SER A 26 -19.68 -24.00 -24.24
C SER A 26 -19.20 -22.97 -23.22
N ASP A 27 -19.93 -21.87 -23.03
CA ASP A 27 -19.65 -20.79 -22.06
C ASP A 27 -19.11 -21.33 -20.71
N ARG A 28 -17.78 -21.34 -20.59
CA ARG A 28 -17.06 -21.77 -19.39
C ARG A 28 -15.99 -20.75 -19.08
N TRP A 29 -15.96 -20.34 -17.82
CA TRP A 29 -14.92 -19.52 -17.23
C TRP A 29 -13.69 -20.38 -16.94
N LEU A 30 -12.53 -19.91 -17.39
CA LEU A 30 -11.22 -20.52 -17.15
C LEU A 30 -10.48 -19.72 -16.09
N TRP A 31 -9.95 -20.44 -15.10
CA TRP A 31 -9.04 -19.88 -14.12
C TRP A 31 -7.64 -19.84 -14.73
N GLN A 32 -7.13 -18.65 -15.02
CA GLN A 32 -5.87 -18.48 -15.75
C GLN A 32 -4.65 -18.90 -14.92
N LEU A 33 -4.75 -18.88 -13.58
CA LEU A 33 -3.66 -19.26 -12.68
C LEU A 33 -3.43 -20.77 -12.61
N ASP A 34 -4.43 -21.57 -13.00
CA ASP A 34 -4.32 -23.02 -13.13
C ASP A 34 -5.37 -23.50 -14.16
N PRO A 35 -5.02 -23.50 -15.46
CA PRO A 35 -5.97 -23.84 -16.54
C PRO A 35 -6.42 -25.30 -16.51
N ASP A 36 -5.62 -26.20 -15.91
CA ASP A 36 -5.82 -27.64 -15.94
C ASP A 36 -6.70 -28.11 -14.76
N ASN A 37 -6.44 -27.63 -13.55
CA ASN A 37 -7.21 -27.98 -12.36
C ASN A 37 -8.32 -26.96 -12.02
N GLY A 38 -8.34 -25.80 -12.69
CA GLY A 38 -9.32 -24.75 -12.45
C GLY A 38 -9.09 -23.98 -11.14
N TYR A 39 -10.13 -23.32 -10.65
CA TYR A 39 -10.02 -22.52 -9.42
C TYR A 39 -9.69 -23.41 -8.22
N SER A 40 -8.60 -23.07 -7.52
CA SER A 40 -8.32 -23.60 -6.19
C SER A 40 -8.05 -22.46 -5.21
N VAL A 41 -8.48 -22.63 -3.96
CA VAL A 41 -8.16 -21.68 -2.88
C VAL A 41 -6.65 -21.52 -2.74
N ARG A 42 -5.88 -22.59 -2.98
CA ARG A 42 -4.41 -22.58 -2.94
C ARG A 42 -3.80 -21.67 -4.01
N SER A 43 -4.24 -21.78 -5.27
CA SER A 43 -3.68 -20.95 -6.36
C SER A 43 -4.12 -19.49 -6.24
N ALA A 44 -5.36 -19.24 -5.83
CA ALA A 44 -5.84 -17.90 -5.51
C ALA A 44 -5.05 -17.28 -4.34
N TYR A 45 -4.91 -18.01 -3.24
CA TYR A 45 -4.16 -17.54 -2.07
C TYR A 45 -2.70 -17.28 -2.42
N HIS A 46 -2.04 -18.21 -3.14
CA HIS A 46 -0.66 -18.04 -3.56
C HIS A 46 -0.48 -16.79 -4.43
N PHE A 47 -1.35 -16.59 -5.43
CA PHE A 47 -1.32 -15.40 -6.28
C PHE A 47 -1.43 -14.10 -5.46
N LEU A 48 -2.41 -14.04 -4.55
CA LEU A 48 -2.63 -12.88 -3.69
C LEU A 48 -1.43 -12.61 -2.76
N THR A 49 -0.87 -13.67 -2.16
CA THR A 49 0.27 -13.52 -1.23
C THR A 49 1.60 -13.25 -1.95
N PHE A 50 1.77 -13.73 -3.18
CA PHE A 50 3.00 -13.55 -3.94
C PHE A 50 3.18 -12.08 -4.34
N GLN A 51 2.12 -11.41 -4.84
CA GLN A 51 2.16 -9.98 -5.14
C GLN A 51 2.49 -9.12 -3.91
N ASP A 52 1.93 -9.45 -2.74
CA ASP A 52 2.20 -8.70 -1.50
C ASP A 52 3.64 -8.92 -0.98
N SER A 53 4.32 -10.02 -1.34
CA SER A 53 5.63 -10.39 -0.78
C SER A 53 6.84 -9.72 -1.45
N VAL A 54 6.76 -9.38 -2.74
CA VAL A 54 7.91 -8.94 -3.53
C VAL A 54 8.37 -7.52 -3.18
N THR A 55 7.49 -6.67 -2.64
CA THR A 55 7.78 -5.24 -2.39
C THR A 55 8.19 -4.95 -0.94
N PHE A 56 8.00 -5.87 0.01
CA PHE A 56 7.84 -5.49 1.43
C PHE A 56 8.83 -6.14 2.42
N HIS A 57 9.73 -7.01 1.97
CA HIS A 57 10.50 -7.89 2.86
C HIS A 57 11.35 -7.15 3.93
N ALA A 58 11.72 -5.89 3.72
CA ALA A 58 12.45 -5.10 4.71
C ALA A 58 11.55 -4.50 5.82
N ALA A 59 10.27 -4.22 5.53
CA ALA A 59 9.40 -3.46 6.42
C ALA A 59 8.51 -4.35 7.33
N ASP A 60 8.19 -5.58 6.92
CA ASP A 60 7.28 -6.47 7.67
C ASP A 60 7.72 -6.74 9.12
N GLY A 61 9.03 -6.89 9.35
CA GLY A 61 9.58 -7.09 10.71
C GLY A 61 9.68 -5.82 11.55
N LEU A 62 9.62 -4.64 10.93
CA LEU A 62 9.88 -3.35 11.56
C LEU A 62 8.59 -2.55 11.82
N ILE A 63 7.41 -3.01 11.41
CA ILE A 63 6.15 -2.28 11.70
C ILE A 63 5.62 -2.63 13.10
N TRP A 64 5.87 -3.85 13.55
CA TRP A 64 5.35 -4.38 14.80
C TRP A 64 6.28 -4.06 15.95
N HIS A 65 6.06 -2.90 16.59
CA HIS A 65 6.83 -2.46 17.74
C HIS A 65 5.98 -2.54 19.02
N SER A 66 6.49 -3.17 20.08
CA SER A 66 5.71 -3.44 21.31
C SER A 66 5.23 -2.18 22.05
N GLN A 67 5.94 -1.08 21.89
CA GLN A 67 5.60 0.22 22.50
C GLN A 67 4.63 1.06 21.66
N VAL A 68 4.24 0.59 20.47
CA VAL A 68 3.34 1.31 19.56
C VAL A 68 1.95 0.70 19.63
N PRO A 69 0.88 1.51 19.82
CA PRO A 69 -0.48 0.99 19.75
C PRO A 69 -0.75 0.30 18.42
N LEU A 70 -1.45 -0.84 18.43
CA LEU A 70 -1.75 -1.62 17.23
C LEU A 70 -2.40 -0.80 16.11
N LYS A 71 -3.17 0.24 16.44
CA LYS A 71 -3.79 1.14 15.45
C LYS A 71 -2.74 1.86 14.60
N VAL A 72 -1.65 2.31 15.22
CA VAL A 72 -0.55 3.01 14.53
C VAL A 72 0.24 2.03 13.66
N SER A 73 0.57 0.85 14.18
CA SER A 73 1.19 -0.20 13.36
C SER A 73 0.31 -0.64 12.18
N THR A 74 -1.00 -0.71 12.38
CA THR A 74 -1.95 -1.04 11.29
C THR A 74 -2.01 0.07 10.25
N LEU A 75 -1.99 1.35 10.68
CA LEU A 75 -1.93 2.50 9.77
C LEU A 75 -0.64 2.48 8.94
N ALA A 76 0.51 2.28 9.57
CA ALA A 76 1.80 2.14 8.89
C ALA A 76 1.82 0.96 7.91
N TRP A 77 1.23 -0.17 8.30
CA TRP A 77 1.08 -1.34 7.43
C TRP A 77 0.21 -1.05 6.20
N TRP A 78 -0.91 -0.34 6.37
CA TRP A 78 -1.73 0.11 5.25
C TRP A 78 -1.01 1.13 4.37
N LEU A 79 -0.27 2.06 4.97
CA LEU A 79 0.50 3.07 4.26
C LEU A 79 1.52 2.43 3.32
N LEU A 80 2.34 1.54 3.86
CA LEU A 80 3.41 0.89 3.10
C LEU A 80 2.89 -0.02 1.98
N ARG A 81 1.63 -0.47 2.07
CA ARG A 81 0.95 -1.27 1.03
C ARG A 81 0.11 -0.45 0.07
N ASP A 82 0.15 0.88 0.19
CA ASP A 82 -0.72 1.81 -0.53
C ASP A 82 -2.21 1.43 -0.44
N ARG A 83 -2.66 1.03 0.75
CA ARG A 83 -4.05 0.63 1.01
C ARG A 83 -4.86 1.66 1.78
N LEU A 84 -4.26 2.81 2.09
CA LEU A 84 -4.96 3.93 2.72
C LEU A 84 -6.08 4.46 1.81
N PRO A 85 -7.15 5.02 2.39
CA PRO A 85 -8.26 5.62 1.65
C PRO A 85 -7.86 7.01 1.09
N THR A 86 -6.73 7.10 0.40
CA THR A 86 -6.35 8.29 -0.37
C THR A 86 -7.32 8.50 -1.51
N LYS A 87 -7.54 9.74 -1.96
CA LYS A 87 -8.46 9.96 -3.09
C LYS A 87 -8.04 9.20 -4.35
N ALA A 88 -6.74 9.05 -4.62
CA ALA A 88 -6.27 8.22 -5.72
C ALA A 88 -6.77 6.77 -5.59
N ASN A 89 -6.62 6.15 -4.42
CA ASN A 89 -7.07 4.78 -4.19
C ASN A 89 -8.60 4.65 -4.22
N LEU A 90 -9.32 5.67 -3.75
CA LEU A 90 -10.79 5.69 -3.82
C LEU A 90 -11.30 5.84 -5.25
N VAL A 91 -10.61 6.60 -6.10
CA VAL A 91 -10.90 6.69 -7.54
C VAL A 91 -10.61 5.36 -8.23
N THR A 92 -9.46 4.72 -7.97
CA THR A 92 -9.14 3.39 -8.52
C THR A 92 -10.18 2.33 -8.12
N ARG A 93 -10.78 2.45 -6.93
CA ARG A 93 -11.86 1.57 -6.44
C ARG A 93 -13.25 1.95 -6.97
N GLY A 94 -13.38 3.02 -7.74
CA GLY A 94 -14.66 3.52 -8.25
C GLY A 94 -15.59 4.10 -7.18
N ILE A 95 -15.05 4.47 -6.01
CA ILE A 95 -15.81 5.09 -4.91
C ILE A 95 -15.96 6.60 -5.16
N LEU A 96 -14.92 7.24 -5.69
CA LEU A 96 -14.93 8.64 -6.07
C LEU A 96 -14.91 8.81 -7.60
N PRO A 97 -15.49 9.91 -8.13
CA PRO A 97 -15.39 10.21 -9.55
C PRO A 97 -13.94 10.54 -9.93
N SER A 98 -13.58 10.28 -11.18
CA SER A 98 -12.22 10.40 -11.70
C SER A 98 -11.61 11.79 -11.52
N GLU A 99 -12.41 12.84 -11.35
CA GLU A 99 -11.99 14.23 -11.19
C GLU A 99 -11.70 14.58 -9.72
N ALA A 100 -12.13 13.76 -8.77
CA ALA A 100 -12.02 14.02 -7.33
C ALA A 100 -10.72 13.45 -6.72
N HIS A 101 -9.62 13.40 -7.49
CA HIS A 101 -8.35 12.81 -7.07
C HIS A 101 -7.33 13.82 -6.51
N PHE A 102 -7.64 15.12 -6.51
CA PHE A 102 -6.69 16.15 -6.10
C PHE A 102 -6.46 16.21 -4.59
N CYS A 103 -5.21 16.50 -4.20
CA CYS A 103 -4.74 16.57 -2.83
C CYS A 103 -5.56 17.53 -1.96
N VAL A 104 -5.91 17.06 -0.75
CA VAL A 104 -6.64 17.84 0.26
C VAL A 104 -5.96 19.14 0.67
N SER A 105 -4.63 19.26 0.52
CA SER A 105 -3.92 20.51 0.79
C SER A 105 -4.18 21.61 -0.25
N GLY A 106 -4.79 21.28 -1.38
CA GLY A 106 -5.03 22.22 -2.48
C GLY A 106 -3.80 22.52 -3.33
N CYS A 107 -2.72 21.72 -3.23
CA CYS A 107 -1.50 21.91 -4.03
C CYS A 107 -1.66 21.56 -5.54
N GLY A 108 -2.82 21.02 -5.95
CA GLY A 108 -3.12 20.66 -7.34
C GLY A 108 -2.56 19.32 -7.82
N ALA A 109 -1.78 18.61 -7.00
CA ALA A 109 -1.30 17.26 -7.32
C ALA A 109 -2.32 16.17 -6.99
N VAL A 110 -2.13 14.96 -7.52
CA VAL A 110 -2.93 13.77 -7.17
C VAL A 110 -2.66 13.36 -5.72
N GLU A 111 -3.72 13.09 -4.96
CA GLU A 111 -3.63 12.59 -3.58
C GLU A 111 -3.29 11.09 -3.56
N SER A 112 -2.01 10.78 -3.75
CA SER A 112 -1.46 9.46 -3.45
C SER A 112 -0.85 9.44 -2.05
N ALA A 113 -0.61 8.25 -1.49
CA ALA A 113 0.09 8.12 -0.22
C ALA A 113 1.50 8.73 -0.30
N GLN A 114 2.21 8.47 -1.39
CA GLN A 114 3.53 9.05 -1.66
C GLN A 114 3.49 10.58 -1.65
N HIS A 115 2.50 11.15 -2.34
CA HIS A 115 2.36 12.60 -2.38
C HIS A 115 2.05 13.15 -0.99
N LEU A 116 1.02 12.62 -0.34
CA LEU A 116 0.52 13.12 0.93
C LEU A 116 1.59 13.04 2.03
N PHE A 117 2.39 11.98 2.08
CA PHE A 117 3.38 11.79 3.13
C PHE A 117 4.76 12.38 2.81
N ILE A 118 5.20 12.39 1.54
CA ILE A 118 6.59 12.74 1.22
C ILE A 118 6.70 14.05 0.41
N SER A 119 5.99 14.15 -0.72
CA SER A 119 6.24 15.23 -1.69
C SER A 119 5.30 16.43 -1.60
N CYS A 120 4.25 16.36 -0.77
CA CYS A 120 3.31 17.47 -0.60
C CYS A 120 4.00 18.66 0.05
N SER A 121 3.87 19.85 -0.54
CA SER A 121 4.43 21.09 0.02
C SER A 121 3.92 21.40 1.43
N THR A 122 2.69 20.99 1.76
CA THR A 122 2.11 21.17 3.08
C THR A 122 2.54 20.05 4.02
N PHE A 123 2.13 18.81 3.74
CA PHE A 123 2.33 17.69 4.65
C PHE A 123 3.75 17.12 4.63
N GLY A 124 4.40 17.07 3.47
CA GLY A 124 5.78 16.59 3.34
C GLY A 124 6.79 17.46 4.10
N SER A 125 6.49 18.75 4.29
CA SER A 125 7.33 19.66 5.09
C SER A 125 7.46 19.23 6.56
N LEU A 126 6.53 18.43 7.08
CA LEU A 126 6.58 17.89 8.45
C LEU A 126 7.80 16.99 8.64
N TRP A 127 8.18 16.19 7.63
CA TRP A 127 9.37 15.33 7.72
C TRP A 127 10.67 16.12 7.79
N SER A 128 10.73 17.30 7.16
CA SER A 128 11.85 18.22 7.31
C SER A 128 11.95 18.73 8.74
N MET A 129 10.82 19.03 9.39
CA MET A 129 10.80 19.40 10.80
C MET A 129 11.24 18.23 11.68
N VAL A 130 10.67 17.03 11.50
CA VAL A 130 11.07 15.83 12.27
C VAL A 130 12.57 15.58 12.15
N SER A 131 13.12 15.64 10.93
CA SER A 131 14.55 15.45 10.66
C SER A 131 15.42 16.50 11.37
N PHE A 132 14.97 17.76 11.37
CA PHE A 132 15.65 18.84 12.08
C PHE A 132 15.64 18.62 13.61
N TRP A 133 14.50 18.21 14.17
CA TRP A 133 14.35 17.96 15.61
C TRP A 133 15.25 16.83 16.12
N ILE A 134 15.43 15.78 15.33
CA ILE A 134 16.27 14.62 15.69
C ILE A 134 17.75 14.82 15.33
N GLY A 135 18.10 15.91 14.66
CA GLY A 135 19.46 16.19 14.19
C GLY A 135 19.95 15.21 13.10
N SER A 136 19.04 14.62 12.32
CA SER A 136 19.36 13.72 11.22
C SER A 136 19.40 14.47 9.90
N SER A 137 20.24 14.00 8.97
CA SER A 137 20.17 14.45 7.58
C SER A 137 18.82 14.04 6.96
N LEU A 138 18.28 14.91 6.11
CA LEU A 138 17.04 14.66 5.38
C LEU A 138 17.18 13.38 4.55
N VAL A 139 16.15 12.55 4.59
CA VAL A 139 16.07 11.32 3.80
C VAL A 139 15.41 11.68 2.47
N ASP A 140 16.19 11.81 1.40
CA ASP A 140 15.64 11.99 0.05
C ASP A 140 15.18 10.63 -0.47
N SER A 141 13.89 10.35 -0.35
CA SER A 141 13.31 9.07 -0.73
C SER A 141 12.14 9.26 -1.68
N HIS A 142 12.20 8.55 -2.80
CA HIS A 142 11.14 8.59 -3.82
C HIS A 142 9.96 7.67 -3.51
N THR A 143 10.10 6.76 -2.54
CA THR A 143 9.02 5.86 -2.09
C THR A 143 8.89 5.84 -0.56
N ILE A 144 7.69 5.56 -0.03
CA ILE A 144 7.48 5.43 1.42
C ILE A 144 8.28 4.26 2.04
N PRO A 145 8.35 3.05 1.42
CA PRO A 145 9.18 1.97 1.96
C PRO A 145 10.66 2.34 2.04
N ASP A 146 11.19 3.03 1.02
CA ASP A 146 12.58 3.51 1.04
C ASP A 146 12.77 4.57 2.12
N HIS A 147 11.81 5.50 2.27
CA HIS A 147 11.84 6.51 3.31
C HIS A 147 11.87 5.87 4.70
N PHE A 148 11.06 4.83 4.94
CA PHE A 148 11.07 4.08 6.19
C PHE A 148 12.40 3.38 6.45
N ALA A 149 12.93 2.67 5.46
CA ALA A 149 14.18 1.94 5.58
C ALA A 149 15.36 2.89 5.82
N GLN A 150 15.47 3.96 5.02
CA GLN A 150 16.52 4.95 5.15
C GLN A 150 16.41 5.72 6.48
N PHE A 151 15.22 6.12 6.92
CA PHE A 151 15.03 6.80 8.20
C PHE A 151 15.40 5.91 9.39
N THR A 152 15.03 4.63 9.35
CA THR A 152 15.35 3.68 10.43
C THR A 152 16.85 3.40 10.50
N LEU A 153 17.56 3.46 9.37
CA LEU A 153 18.98 3.14 9.26
C LEU A 153 19.91 4.36 9.29
N SER A 154 19.40 5.58 9.10
CA SER A 154 20.19 6.82 8.93
C SER A 154 21.09 7.16 10.12
N ALA A 155 20.78 6.64 11.30
CA ALA A 155 21.46 7.00 12.54
C ALA A 155 22.75 6.20 12.85
N GLY A 156 22.98 5.06 12.17
CA GLY A 156 24.10 4.16 12.44
C GLY A 156 24.15 3.55 13.86
N GLY A 157 24.76 2.36 13.97
CA GLY A 157 25.41 1.87 15.19
C GLY A 157 24.53 1.73 16.44
N SER A 158 23.61 0.75 16.43
CA SER A 158 23.18 -0.12 17.56
C SER A 158 21.69 -0.48 17.42
N ARG A 159 21.32 -1.68 17.88
CA ARG A 159 19.92 -2.16 17.86
C ARG A 159 18.97 -1.19 18.59
N GLY A 160 19.42 -0.57 19.68
CA GLY A 160 18.62 0.39 20.44
C GLY A 160 18.29 1.66 19.65
N ARG A 161 19.26 2.21 18.90
CA ARG A 161 19.02 3.39 18.04
C ARG A 161 18.09 3.06 16.88
N HIS A 162 18.21 1.87 16.30
CA HIS A 162 17.31 1.43 15.23
C HIS A 162 15.86 1.33 15.74
N SER A 163 15.65 0.72 16.91
CA SER A 163 14.33 0.67 17.54
C SER A 163 13.78 2.05 17.87
N PHE A 164 14.64 2.99 18.32
CA PHE A 164 14.22 4.36 18.58
C PHE A 164 13.83 5.13 17.31
N MET A 165 14.58 4.98 16.22
CA MET A 165 14.23 5.62 14.94
C MET A 165 12.97 5.00 14.32
N GLN A 166 12.81 3.68 14.42
CA GLN A 166 11.58 2.98 14.03
C GLN A 166 10.37 3.52 14.80
N LEU A 167 10.51 3.75 16.11
CA LEU A 167 9.47 4.37 16.93
C LEU A 167 9.10 5.76 16.44
N ILE A 168 10.09 6.62 16.22
CA ILE A 168 9.86 7.99 15.74
C ILE A 168 9.12 7.98 14.40
N TRP A 169 9.53 7.12 13.48
CA TRP A 169 8.87 7.00 12.20
C TRP A 169 7.42 6.57 12.34
N LEU A 170 7.16 5.53 13.14
CA LEU A 170 5.80 4.99 13.35
C LEU A 170 4.86 6.02 13.98
N VAL A 171 5.33 6.88 14.89
CA VAL A 171 4.48 7.93 15.51
C VAL A 171 4.34 9.19 14.65
N SER A 172 5.16 9.32 13.60
CA SER A 172 5.11 10.45 12.67
C SER A 172 4.23 10.18 11.44
N VAL A 173 3.75 8.93 11.29
CA VAL A 173 2.79 8.48 10.26
C VAL A 173 1.36 8.55 10.79
#